data_AF-A0A2Z4TJC5-F1
#
_entry.id   AF-A0A2Z4TJC5-F1
#
_cell.length_a   1.000
_cell.length_b   1.000
_cell.length_c   1.000
_cell.angle_alpha   90.00
_cell.angle_beta   90.00
_cell.angle_gamma   90.00
#
_symmetry.space_group_name_H-M   'P 1'
#
loop_
_entity.id
_entity.type
_entity.pdbx_description
1 polymer ?
#
loop_
_entity_poly.entity_id
_entity_poly.type
_entity_poly.pdbx_seq_one_letter_code
_entity_poly.pdbx_strand_id
1 'polypeptide(L)'
;YVGQEKITGVPRQQLITVARQFAENADKTHGKSMVIIGAAMNHWYHSDMNYRGIINMLMLCGCIGQSGGGWAHYVGQEKLRPQTGWTALAFALDWIRPPRQQNSTSFFYAHTDQWRYEKLTLGEVLSPLADQKTFGGSMIDYNVRAKRMGWLPSAPQLQTNPLQVVKDANAAGLDPKDYTVKSLKDGSLKMSCEDPDHPANWPRNMFVWRSNLLGSSGKGHEYFLKHLLGTTHGVQGKDLGKDEAKPTEVVWHDQAPEGKLDLLVTLDFRMSTTCLYSDIVLPTATWYE
;
A
#
# COMPACT_ATOMS: atom_id res chain seq x y z
N TYR A 1 -31.42 9.60 -14.40
CA TYR A 1 -31.05 8.85 -13.18
C TYR A 1 -31.34 7.38 -13.38
N VAL A 2 -30.32 6.53 -13.37
CA VAL A 2 -30.53 5.08 -13.33
C VAL A 2 -30.83 4.70 -11.88
N GLY A 3 -31.98 4.09 -11.61
CA GLY A 3 -32.32 3.61 -10.27
C GLY A 3 -31.50 2.38 -9.88
N GLN A 4 -31.28 2.17 -8.57
CA GLN A 4 -30.42 1.10 -8.02
C GLN A 4 -30.75 -0.31 -8.56
N GLU A 5 -32.04 -0.65 -8.74
CA GLU A 5 -32.47 -1.96 -9.27
C GLU A 5 -31.83 -2.27 -10.63
N LYS A 6 -31.69 -1.28 -11.51
CA LYS A 6 -31.07 -1.48 -12.83
C LYS A 6 -29.55 -1.68 -12.74
N ILE A 7 -28.90 -1.23 -11.66
CA ILE A 7 -27.46 -1.38 -11.45
C ILE A 7 -27.15 -2.71 -10.75
N THR A 8 -27.91 -3.05 -9.70
CA THR A 8 -27.59 -4.18 -8.83
C THR A 8 -28.43 -5.43 -9.11
N GLY A 9 -29.53 -5.30 -9.86
CA GLY A 9 -30.52 -6.37 -10.07
C GLY A 9 -31.42 -6.66 -8.86
N VAL A 10 -31.24 -5.97 -7.73
CA VAL A 10 -32.05 -6.20 -6.52
C VAL A 10 -33.41 -5.50 -6.67
N PRO A 11 -34.54 -6.21 -6.52
CA PRO A 11 -35.86 -5.63 -6.67
C PRO A 11 -36.09 -4.41 -5.75
N ARG A 12 -36.62 -3.33 -6.31
CA ARG A 12 -36.89 -2.06 -5.64
C ARG A 12 -37.71 -2.23 -4.37
N GLN A 13 -38.69 -3.13 -4.41
CA GLN A 13 -39.54 -3.38 -3.25
C GLN A 13 -38.76 -3.98 -2.07
N GLN A 14 -37.74 -4.81 -2.32
CA GLN A 14 -36.87 -5.35 -1.28
C GLN A 14 -35.98 -4.24 -0.70
N LEU A 15 -35.40 -3.40 -1.57
CA LEU A 15 -34.59 -2.26 -1.15
C LEU A 15 -35.37 -1.30 -0.23
N ILE A 16 -36.59 -0.93 -0.63
CA ILE A 16 -37.46 -0.04 0.16
C ILE A 16 -37.83 -0.68 1.50
N THR A 17 -38.22 -1.96 1.47
CA THR A 17 -38.61 -2.69 2.69
C THR A 17 -37.47 -2.73 3.70
N VAL A 18 -36.27 -3.15 3.27
CA VAL A 18 -35.10 -3.27 4.15
C VAL A 18 -34.67 -1.89 4.67
N ALA A 19 -34.61 -0.87 3.81
CA ALA A 19 -34.22 0.48 4.24
C ALA A 19 -35.17 1.05 5.31
N ARG A 20 -36.49 0.88 5.13
CA ARG A 20 -37.49 1.34 6.11
C ARG A 20 -37.40 0.58 7.42
N GLN A 21 -37.33 -0.75 7.37
CA GLN A 21 -37.25 -1.58 8.58
C GLN A 21 -35.96 -1.33 9.36
N PHE A 22 -34.84 -1.13 8.66
CA PHE A 22 -33.55 -0.79 9.27
C PHE A 22 -33.64 0.54 10.04
N ALA A 23 -34.22 1.57 9.42
CA ALA A 23 -34.40 2.89 10.01
C ALA A 23 -35.42 2.87 11.16
N GLU A 24 -36.55 2.16 10.99
CA GLU A 24 -37.59 2.01 12.02
C GLU A 24 -37.07 1.30 13.27
N ASN A 25 -36.25 0.25 13.10
CA ASN A 25 -35.60 -0.39 14.25
C ASN A 25 -34.63 0.58 14.93
N ALA A 26 -33.82 1.32 14.18
CA ALA A 26 -32.89 2.29 14.75
C ALA A 26 -33.62 3.38 15.52
N ASP A 27 -34.71 3.93 14.99
CA ASP A 27 -35.56 4.92 15.66
C ASP A 27 -36.11 4.37 16.99
N LYS A 28 -36.79 3.22 16.95
CA LYS A 28 -37.40 2.59 18.16
C LYS A 28 -36.37 2.25 19.24
N THR A 29 -35.16 1.90 18.84
CA THR A 29 -34.12 1.40 19.76
C THR A 29 -33.05 2.42 20.10
N HIS A 30 -33.17 3.65 19.58
CA HIS A 30 -32.17 4.71 19.72
C HIS A 30 -30.80 4.29 19.15
N GLY A 31 -30.79 3.79 17.91
CA GLY A 31 -29.59 3.52 17.11
C GLY A 31 -29.13 2.05 17.09
N LYS A 32 -29.91 1.07 17.56
CA LYS A 32 -29.48 -0.35 17.61
C LYS A 32 -29.75 -1.11 16.31
N SER A 33 -29.35 -0.51 15.19
CA SER A 33 -29.22 -1.18 13.89
C SER A 33 -27.74 -1.22 13.50
N MET A 34 -27.25 -2.36 13.06
CA MET A 34 -25.83 -2.60 12.77
C MET A 34 -25.64 -3.19 11.38
N VAL A 35 -24.52 -2.87 10.74
CA VAL A 35 -24.07 -3.56 9.52
C VAL A 35 -22.72 -4.20 9.78
N ILE A 36 -22.66 -5.52 9.65
CA ILE A 36 -21.44 -6.31 9.68
C ILE A 36 -20.90 -6.37 8.24
N ILE A 37 -19.66 -5.92 8.04
CA ILE A 37 -19.06 -5.75 6.71
C ILE A 37 -17.63 -6.32 6.69
N GLY A 38 -17.20 -6.85 5.55
CA GLY A 38 -15.87 -7.43 5.41
C GLY A 38 -15.23 -7.24 4.04
N ALA A 39 -14.29 -8.13 3.71
CA ALA A 39 -13.44 -8.05 2.52
C ALA A 39 -14.21 -8.00 1.19
N ALA A 40 -15.37 -8.67 1.11
CA ALA A 40 -16.18 -8.69 -0.12
C ALA A 40 -16.60 -7.29 -0.61
N MET A 41 -16.71 -6.31 0.30
CA MET A 41 -16.96 -4.91 -0.05
C MET A 41 -15.66 -4.08 -0.05
N ASN A 42 -14.64 -4.49 0.72
CA ASN A 42 -13.40 -3.73 0.91
C ASN A 42 -12.31 -4.00 -0.14
N HIS A 43 -12.35 -5.15 -0.82
CA HIS A 43 -11.33 -5.57 -1.79
C HIS A 43 -11.67 -5.14 -3.22
N TRP A 44 -12.55 -4.15 -3.38
CA TRP A 44 -12.80 -3.48 -4.65
C TRP A 44 -11.96 -2.22 -4.75
N TYR A 45 -11.62 -1.80 -5.98
CA TYR A 45 -10.91 -0.54 -6.21
C TYR A 45 -11.66 0.66 -5.63
N HIS A 46 -12.98 0.69 -5.77
CA HIS A 46 -13.88 1.69 -5.19
C HIS A 46 -14.48 1.25 -3.84
N SER A 47 -13.69 0.60 -2.98
CA SER A 47 -14.13 0.15 -1.66
C SER A 47 -14.58 1.30 -0.75
N ASP A 48 -14.00 2.48 -0.93
CA ASP A 48 -14.38 3.70 -0.22
C ASP A 48 -15.83 4.09 -0.51
N MET A 49 -16.32 3.95 -1.75
CA MET A 49 -17.72 4.18 -2.10
C MET A 49 -18.65 3.16 -1.44
N ASN A 50 -18.27 1.89 -1.45
CA ASN A 50 -19.01 0.83 -0.77
C ASN A 50 -19.14 1.11 0.74
N TYR A 51 -18.04 1.51 1.38
CA TYR A 51 -18.02 1.80 2.82
C TYR A 51 -18.80 3.06 3.15
N ARG A 52 -18.60 4.15 2.40
CA ARG A 52 -19.30 5.42 2.60
C ARG A 52 -20.82 5.28 2.44
N GLY A 53 -21.29 4.43 1.53
CA GLY A 53 -22.73 4.13 1.41
C GLY A 53 -23.32 3.57 2.71
N ILE A 54 -22.67 2.56 3.29
CA ILE A 54 -23.09 1.94 4.55
C ILE A 54 -22.92 2.90 5.73
N ILE A 55 -21.79 3.60 5.80
CA ILE A 55 -21.52 4.59 6.87
C ILE A 55 -22.59 5.68 6.86
N ASN A 56 -22.96 6.21 5.68
CA ASN A 56 -24.02 7.21 5.58
C ASN A 56 -25.36 6.68 6.09
N MET A 57 -25.74 5.44 5.74
CA MET A 57 -26.98 4.82 6.23
C MET A 57 -27.01 4.73 7.76
N LEU A 58 -25.89 4.34 8.37
CA LEU A 58 -25.74 4.24 9.84
C LEU A 58 -25.76 5.62 10.51
N MET A 59 -25.10 6.62 9.92
CA MET A 59 -25.09 8.00 10.42
C MET A 59 -26.49 8.62 10.37
N LEU A 60 -27.23 8.43 9.26
CA LEU A 60 -28.60 8.91 9.12
C LEU A 60 -29.57 8.28 10.13
N CYS A 61 -29.28 7.06 10.59
CA CYS A 61 -30.08 6.35 11.59
C CYS A 61 -29.56 6.51 13.03
N GLY A 62 -28.54 7.34 13.27
CA GLY A 62 -27.98 7.57 14.61
C GLY A 62 -27.33 6.33 15.24
N CYS A 63 -26.86 5.37 14.44
CA CYS A 63 -26.37 4.08 14.93
C CYS A 63 -24.91 4.10 15.42
N ILE A 64 -24.10 5.05 14.92
CA ILE A 64 -22.67 5.10 15.24
C ILE A 64 -22.48 5.52 16.70
N GLY A 65 -21.76 4.71 17.48
CA GLY A 65 -21.47 4.96 18.90
C GLY A 65 -22.49 4.36 19.88
N GLN A 66 -23.53 3.68 19.40
CA GLN A 66 -24.53 3.03 20.24
C GLN A 66 -24.24 1.53 20.42
N SER A 67 -24.35 1.03 21.65
CA SER A 67 -24.24 -0.42 21.91
C SER A 67 -25.37 -1.19 21.22
N GLY A 68 -25.02 -2.18 20.41
CA GLY A 68 -25.95 -2.90 19.54
C GLY A 68 -26.18 -2.25 18.17
N GLY A 69 -25.51 -1.14 17.87
CA GLY A 69 -25.59 -0.42 16.60
C GLY A 69 -24.24 -0.16 15.95
N GLY A 70 -24.27 0.26 14.69
CA GLY A 70 -23.12 0.90 14.04
C GLY A 70 -22.42 0.10 12.95
N TRP A 71 -21.20 0.53 12.64
CA TRP A 71 -20.35 -0.03 11.59
C TRP A 71 -19.44 -1.09 12.18
N ALA A 72 -19.65 -2.35 11.82
CA ALA A 72 -18.93 -3.49 12.36
C ALA A 72 -18.08 -4.14 11.27
N HIS A 73 -16.91 -3.55 11.03
CA HIS A 73 -15.94 -4.03 10.05
C HIS A 73 -15.07 -5.15 10.61
N TYR A 74 -15.01 -6.27 9.86
CA TYR A 74 -14.15 -7.41 10.18
C TYR A 74 -13.38 -7.88 8.95
N VAL A 75 -12.05 -7.91 9.08
CA VAL A 75 -11.09 -8.40 8.08
C VAL A 75 -10.04 -9.27 8.75
N GLY A 76 -8.77 -8.86 8.77
CA GLY A 76 -7.72 -9.49 9.58
C GLY A 76 -7.76 -9.05 11.04
N GLN A 77 -6.91 -9.70 11.84
CA GLN A 77 -6.78 -9.45 13.28
C GLN A 77 -5.86 -8.23 13.54
N GLU A 78 -6.35 -7.03 13.26
CA GLU A 78 -5.57 -5.78 13.36
C GLU A 78 -5.48 -5.22 14.80
N LYS A 79 -6.50 -5.46 15.62
CA LYS A 79 -6.62 -4.84 16.95
C LYS A 79 -5.69 -5.49 17.99
N LEU A 80 -4.42 -5.08 17.99
CA LEU A 80 -3.47 -5.33 19.07
C LEU A 80 -3.83 -4.44 20.27
N ARG A 81 -4.52 -5.00 21.27
CA ARG A 81 -5.06 -4.24 22.40
C ARG A 81 -3.99 -3.45 23.19
N PRO A 82 -2.84 -4.02 23.60
CA PRO A 82 -1.80 -3.27 24.33
C PRO A 82 -0.87 -2.49 23.38
N GLN A 83 -1.44 -1.66 22.50
CA GLN A 83 -0.73 -1.00 21.40
C GLN A 83 0.51 -0.23 21.84
N THR A 84 0.41 0.62 22.85
CA THR A 84 1.50 1.53 23.27
C THR A 84 2.67 0.79 23.90
N GLY A 85 2.40 -0.28 24.65
CA GLY A 85 3.44 -1.15 25.21
C GLY A 85 4.18 -1.91 24.13
N TRP A 86 3.44 -2.50 23.18
CA TRP A 86 4.03 -3.26 22.08
C TRP A 86 4.83 -2.39 21.11
N THR A 87 4.35 -1.18 20.80
CA THR A 87 4.98 -0.30 19.79
C THR A 87 6.40 0.11 20.21
N ALA A 88 6.63 0.34 21.50
CA ALA A 88 7.97 0.66 22.00
C ALA A 88 8.94 -0.50 21.79
N LEU A 89 8.53 -1.73 22.16
CA LEU A 89 9.30 -2.95 21.98
C LEU A 89 9.57 -3.26 20.50
N ALA A 90 8.52 -3.29 19.68
CA ALA A 90 8.59 -3.77 18.31
C ALA A 90 9.45 -2.90 17.39
N PHE A 91 9.52 -1.60 17.68
CA PHE A 91 10.27 -0.63 16.87
C PHE A 91 11.47 -0.03 17.60
N ALA A 92 11.87 -0.63 18.73
CA ALA A 92 12.98 -0.18 19.57
C ALA A 92 12.91 1.31 19.96
N LEU A 93 11.70 1.82 20.23
CA LEU A 93 11.47 3.25 20.53
C LEU A 93 11.89 3.64 21.95
N ASP A 94 12.26 2.67 22.77
CA ASP A 94 12.97 2.86 24.02
C ASP A 94 14.46 3.21 23.80
N TRP A 95 15.04 2.86 22.64
CA TRP A 95 16.43 3.16 22.28
C TRP A 95 16.58 4.31 21.28
N ILE A 96 15.78 4.32 20.21
CA ILE A 96 15.94 5.26 19.10
C ILE A 96 14.58 5.64 18.49
N ARG A 97 14.45 6.90 18.07
CA ARG A 97 13.24 7.42 17.42
C ARG A 97 13.61 8.35 16.26
N PRO A 98 12.83 8.38 15.16
CA PRO A 98 11.72 7.48 14.81
C PRO A 98 12.19 6.19 14.10
N PRO A 99 11.34 5.15 13.97
CA PRO A 99 11.62 3.99 13.13
C PRO A 99 11.35 4.32 11.65
N ARG A 100 11.75 3.42 10.74
CA ARG A 100 11.44 3.53 9.30
C ARG A 100 10.25 2.65 8.93
N GLN A 101 9.04 3.16 9.16
CA GLN A 101 7.82 2.51 8.68
C GLN A 101 7.60 2.78 7.20
N GLN A 102 6.98 1.82 6.50
CA GLN A 102 6.68 1.92 5.08
C GLN A 102 5.32 1.30 4.74
N ASN A 103 4.56 1.92 3.84
CA ASN A 103 3.31 1.37 3.33
C ASN A 103 3.59 0.38 2.18
N SER A 104 3.31 -0.90 2.41
CA SER A 104 3.80 -1.98 1.54
C SER A 104 3.20 -1.98 0.13
N THR A 105 1.98 -1.46 -0.08
CA THR A 105 1.39 -1.37 -1.42
C THR A 105 2.28 -0.55 -2.36
N SER A 106 2.72 0.64 -1.92
CA SER A 106 3.61 1.50 -2.72
C SER A 106 5.02 0.93 -2.83
N PHE A 107 5.49 0.24 -1.79
CA PHE A 107 6.79 -0.43 -1.81
C PHE A 107 6.83 -1.52 -2.88
N PHE A 108 5.87 -2.45 -2.87
CA PHE A 108 5.86 -3.55 -3.84
C PHE A 108 5.45 -3.09 -5.24
N TYR A 109 4.54 -2.10 -5.36
CA TYR A 109 4.22 -1.51 -6.65
C TYR A 109 5.47 -0.98 -7.36
N ALA A 110 6.37 -0.33 -6.62
CA ALA A 110 7.65 0.17 -7.13
C ALA A 110 8.69 -0.95 -7.36
N HIS A 111 8.94 -1.80 -6.35
CA HIS A 111 10.10 -2.72 -6.36
C HIS A 111 9.82 -4.10 -6.96
N THR A 112 8.58 -4.37 -7.34
CA THR A 112 8.25 -5.50 -8.23
C THR A 112 7.88 -5.02 -9.63
N ASP A 113 8.12 -3.74 -9.91
CA ASP A 113 7.93 -3.09 -11.21
C ASP A 113 6.52 -3.21 -11.81
N GLN A 114 5.51 -3.48 -10.98
CA GLN A 114 4.12 -3.55 -11.43
C GLN A 114 3.65 -2.23 -12.06
N TRP A 115 4.22 -1.10 -11.64
CA TRP A 115 3.98 0.21 -12.23
C TRP A 115 4.31 0.29 -13.73
N ARG A 116 5.24 -0.53 -14.20
CA ARG A 116 5.61 -0.61 -15.62
C ARG A 116 4.55 -1.26 -16.49
N TYR A 117 3.54 -1.87 -15.90
CA TYR A 117 2.47 -2.60 -16.57
C TYR A 117 1.11 -1.93 -16.36
N GLU A 118 1.09 -0.73 -15.77
CA GLU A 118 -0.13 -0.01 -15.43
C GLU A 118 -0.98 0.28 -16.66
N LYS A 119 -2.29 0.05 -16.54
CA LYS A 119 -3.26 0.33 -17.61
C LYS A 119 -4.33 1.32 -17.17
N LEU A 120 -4.53 1.50 -15.87
CA LEU A 120 -5.47 2.49 -15.36
C LEU A 120 -4.87 3.89 -15.48
N THR A 121 -5.54 4.74 -16.24
CA THR A 121 -5.13 6.14 -16.38
C THR A 121 -5.83 7.04 -15.36
N LEU A 122 -5.23 8.19 -15.05
CA LEU A 122 -5.88 9.17 -14.17
C LEU A 122 -7.16 9.75 -14.78
N GLY A 123 -7.23 9.83 -16.12
CA GLY A 123 -8.40 10.31 -16.83
C GLY A 123 -9.66 9.48 -16.56
N GLU A 124 -9.50 8.19 -16.23
CA GLU A 124 -10.62 7.29 -15.91
C GLU A 124 -11.16 7.48 -14.49
N VAL A 125 -10.36 8.01 -13.57
CA VAL A 125 -10.75 8.19 -12.15
C VAL A 125 -11.03 9.65 -11.78
N LEU A 126 -10.60 10.59 -12.62
CA LEU A 126 -10.78 12.01 -12.36
C LEU A 126 -12.25 12.43 -12.53
N SER A 127 -12.71 13.33 -11.67
CA SER A 127 -14.03 13.95 -11.82
C SER A 127 -14.15 14.66 -13.17
N PRO A 128 -15.30 14.56 -13.87
CA PRO A 128 -15.52 15.29 -15.13
C PRO A 128 -15.53 16.83 -14.95
N LEU A 129 -15.56 17.32 -13.71
CA LEU A 129 -15.49 18.75 -13.38
C LEU A 129 -14.06 19.25 -13.09
N ALA A 130 -13.08 18.34 -13.01
CA ALA A 130 -11.70 18.73 -12.75
C ALA A 130 -10.96 19.06 -14.04
N ASP A 131 -10.02 20.00 -13.96
CA ASP A 131 -9.14 20.32 -15.08
C ASP A 131 -8.07 19.21 -15.26
N GLN A 132 -8.23 18.40 -16.29
CA GLN A 132 -7.29 17.31 -16.61
C GLN A 132 -5.86 17.79 -16.81
N LYS A 133 -5.64 19.05 -17.26
CA LYS A 133 -4.29 19.59 -17.45
C LYS A 133 -3.52 19.73 -16.15
N THR A 134 -4.22 19.90 -15.04
CA THR A 134 -3.64 20.02 -13.70
C THR A 134 -3.26 18.64 -13.12
N PHE A 135 -3.90 17.56 -13.58
CA PHE A 135 -3.79 16.21 -12.99
C PHE A 135 -3.16 15.18 -13.95
N GLY A 136 -2.04 15.56 -14.59
CA GLY A 136 -1.28 14.69 -15.48
C GLY A 136 -0.31 13.73 -14.76
N GLY A 137 0.24 12.79 -15.52
CA GLY A 137 1.19 11.78 -15.05
C GLY A 137 0.56 10.40 -14.87
N SER A 138 1.34 9.48 -14.35
CA SER A 138 0.96 8.09 -14.05
C SER A 138 0.63 7.90 -12.57
N MET A 139 0.11 6.73 -12.20
CA MET A 139 -0.17 6.41 -10.79
C MET A 139 1.09 6.45 -9.91
N ILE A 140 2.25 6.04 -10.44
CA ILE A 140 3.52 6.10 -9.69
C ILE A 140 4.00 7.54 -9.48
N ASP A 141 3.71 8.46 -10.42
CA ASP A 141 4.07 9.88 -10.27
C ASP A 141 3.39 10.50 -9.05
N TYR A 142 2.12 10.16 -8.82
CA TYR A 142 1.39 10.63 -7.63
C TYR A 142 1.99 10.07 -6.34
N ASN A 143 2.55 8.87 -6.39
CA ASN A 143 3.24 8.29 -5.26
C ASN A 143 4.54 9.03 -4.94
N VAL A 144 5.33 9.38 -5.96
CA VAL A 144 6.56 10.18 -5.81
C VAL A 144 6.24 11.57 -5.27
N ARG A 145 5.25 12.25 -5.87
CA ARG A 145 4.75 13.56 -5.40
C ARG A 145 4.33 13.52 -3.93
N ALA A 146 3.54 12.51 -3.55
CA ALA A 146 3.12 12.32 -2.16
C ALA A 146 4.30 12.09 -1.20
N LYS A 147 5.30 11.30 -1.61
CA LYS A 147 6.51 11.05 -0.82
C LYS A 147 7.33 12.31 -0.60
N ARG A 148 7.61 13.10 -1.65
CA ARG A 148 8.39 14.35 -1.51
C ARG A 148 7.69 15.42 -0.68
N MET A 149 6.35 15.42 -0.66
CA MET A 149 5.54 16.30 0.18
C MET A 149 5.36 15.78 1.62
N GLY A 150 5.96 14.63 1.97
CA GLY A 150 5.84 14.04 3.30
C GLY A 150 4.46 13.44 3.62
N TRP A 151 3.62 13.19 2.60
CA TRP A 151 2.31 12.56 2.78
C TRP A 151 2.41 11.04 2.93
N LEU A 152 3.42 10.43 2.28
CA LEU A 152 3.71 9.00 2.36
C LEU A 152 5.18 8.75 2.75
N PRO A 153 5.49 7.65 3.45
CA PRO A 153 6.86 7.22 3.68
C PRO A 153 7.53 6.72 2.38
N SER A 154 8.86 6.65 2.40
CA SER A 154 9.67 6.05 1.33
C SER A 154 10.66 5.04 1.89
N ALA A 155 10.84 3.93 1.18
CA ALA A 155 11.87 2.95 1.47
C ALA A 155 12.35 2.29 0.15
N PRO A 156 13.64 2.37 -0.19
CA PRO A 156 14.65 3.28 0.35
C PRO A 156 14.25 4.78 0.31
N GLN A 157 14.89 5.61 1.13
CA GLN A 157 14.53 7.03 1.30
C GLN A 157 15.29 7.93 0.31
N LEU A 158 16.62 7.80 0.30
CA LEU A 158 17.56 8.62 -0.46
C LEU A 158 18.46 7.70 -1.27
N GLN A 159 18.83 8.13 -2.47
CA GLN A 159 19.73 7.35 -3.34
C GLN A 159 21.14 7.23 -2.74
N THR A 160 21.58 8.25 -2.02
CA THR A 160 22.81 8.20 -1.25
C THR A 160 22.57 7.49 0.07
N ASN A 161 23.50 6.63 0.48
CA ASN A 161 23.46 6.00 1.80
C ASN A 161 23.25 7.08 2.90
N PRO A 162 22.19 6.99 3.73
CA PRO A 162 21.87 8.04 4.69
C PRO A 162 22.97 8.26 5.74
N LEU A 163 23.83 7.28 6.00
CA LEU A 163 25.00 7.46 6.87
C LEU A 163 26.11 8.28 6.19
N GLN A 164 26.22 8.20 4.86
CA GLN A 164 27.15 9.01 4.09
C GLN A 164 26.71 10.47 4.04
N VAL A 165 25.39 10.73 3.93
CA VAL A 165 24.84 12.09 3.97
C VAL A 165 25.28 12.86 5.22
N VAL A 166 25.29 12.19 6.39
CA VAL A 166 25.76 12.80 7.64
C VAL A 166 27.27 13.09 7.60
N LYS A 167 28.07 12.20 7.01
CA LYS A 167 29.52 12.42 6.85
C LYS A 167 29.81 13.61 5.93
N ASP A 168 29.08 13.70 4.82
CA ASP A 168 29.24 14.78 3.84
C ASP A 168 28.83 16.14 4.44
N ALA A 169 27.74 16.17 5.21
CA ALA A 169 27.32 17.36 5.97
C ALA A 169 28.41 17.84 6.94
N ASN A 170 28.97 16.91 7.73
CA ASN A 170 30.05 17.22 8.66
C ASN A 170 31.32 17.73 7.95
N ALA A 171 31.70 17.12 6.82
CA ALA A 171 32.83 17.57 6.01
C ALA A 171 32.61 18.96 5.41
N ALA A 172 31.37 19.31 5.09
CA ALA A 172 30.97 20.64 4.63
C ALA A 172 30.80 21.66 5.76
N GLY A 173 30.94 21.26 7.04
CA GLY A 173 30.71 22.14 8.19
C GLY A 173 29.27 22.59 8.35
N LEU A 174 28.30 21.78 7.90
CA LEU A 174 26.87 22.08 7.95
C LEU A 174 26.13 21.11 8.88
N ASP A 175 25.03 21.57 9.48
CA ASP A 175 24.10 20.69 10.18
C ASP A 175 23.50 19.68 9.18
N PRO A 176 23.39 18.37 9.51
CA PRO A 176 22.88 17.36 8.59
C PRO A 176 21.48 17.63 8.03
N LYS A 177 20.59 18.27 8.80
CA LYS A 177 19.25 18.63 8.32
C LYS A 177 19.34 19.73 7.26
N ASP A 178 20.13 20.77 7.52
CA ASP A 178 20.28 21.89 6.59
C ASP A 178 21.00 21.47 5.32
N TYR A 179 22.03 20.62 5.43
CA TYR A 179 22.67 19.97 4.29
C TYR A 179 21.66 19.17 3.47
N THR A 180 20.88 18.30 4.12
CA THR A 180 19.87 17.46 3.42
C THR A 180 18.85 18.32 2.67
N VAL A 181 18.30 19.36 3.31
CA VAL A 181 17.31 20.25 2.68
C VAL A 181 17.93 21.01 1.50
N LYS A 182 19.14 21.54 1.68
CA LYS A 182 19.86 22.23 0.61
C LYS A 182 20.11 21.30 -0.57
N SER A 183 20.66 20.11 -0.30
CA SER A 183 21.02 19.13 -1.32
C SER A 183 19.82 18.53 -2.06
N LEU A 184 18.66 18.40 -1.40
CA LEU A 184 17.41 18.03 -2.08
C LEU A 184 16.91 19.16 -3.00
N LYS A 185 17.07 20.42 -2.61
CA LYS A 185 16.65 21.58 -3.41
C LYS A 185 17.55 21.83 -4.62
N ASP A 186 18.85 21.67 -4.46
CA ASP A 186 19.82 21.85 -5.55
C ASP A 186 20.02 20.59 -6.42
N GLY A 187 19.45 19.46 -6.01
CA GLY A 187 19.46 18.20 -6.75
C GLY A 187 20.72 17.35 -6.58
N SER A 188 21.67 17.76 -5.73
CA SER A 188 22.85 16.95 -5.39
C SER A 188 22.51 15.71 -4.55
N LEU A 189 21.38 15.73 -3.85
CA LEU A 189 20.79 14.57 -3.17
C LEU A 189 19.43 14.27 -3.79
N LYS A 190 19.18 13.00 -4.13
CA LYS A 190 17.95 12.55 -4.79
C LYS A 190 17.16 11.60 -3.90
N MET A 191 15.84 11.64 -4.02
CA MET A 191 14.97 10.66 -3.37
C MET A 191 14.98 9.35 -4.16
N SER A 192 15.10 8.20 -3.49
CA SER A 192 15.15 6.90 -4.18
C SER A 192 13.91 6.60 -5.00
N CYS A 193 12.77 7.18 -4.65
CA CYS A 193 11.51 6.96 -5.36
C CYS A 193 11.48 7.61 -6.75
N GLU A 194 12.38 8.54 -7.06
CA GLU A 194 12.48 9.17 -8.38
C GLU A 194 13.17 8.25 -9.41
N ASP A 195 13.87 7.20 -8.95
CA ASP A 195 14.49 6.18 -9.80
C ASP A 195 14.54 4.82 -9.07
N PRO A 196 13.40 4.13 -8.88
CA PRO A 196 13.32 2.86 -8.14
C PRO A 196 14.04 1.70 -8.85
N ASP A 197 14.43 1.89 -10.12
CA ASP A 197 15.17 0.95 -10.95
C ASP A 197 16.68 1.27 -10.98
N HIS A 198 17.16 2.24 -10.20
CA HIS A 198 18.58 2.40 -9.96
C HIS A 198 19.07 1.33 -8.96
N PRO A 199 20.23 0.68 -9.18
CA PRO A 199 20.76 -0.35 -8.27
C PRO A 199 21.03 0.11 -6.82
N ALA A 200 21.02 1.42 -6.57
CA ALA A 200 21.17 2.00 -5.23
C ALA A 200 19.82 2.21 -4.52
N ASN A 201 18.70 2.08 -5.24
CA ASN A 201 17.38 2.52 -4.82
C ASN A 201 16.39 1.39 -4.55
N TRP A 202 16.78 0.11 -4.69
CA TRP A 202 15.93 -1.02 -4.39
C TRP A 202 16.36 -1.80 -3.13
N PRO A 203 15.44 -2.51 -2.46
CA PRO A 203 15.80 -3.40 -1.36
C PRO A 203 16.71 -4.53 -1.84
N ARG A 204 17.72 -4.84 -1.03
CA ARG A 204 18.67 -5.94 -1.31
C ARG A 204 18.47 -7.16 -0.42
N ASN A 205 18.04 -6.94 0.82
CA ASN A 205 17.84 -8.01 1.80
C ASN A 205 16.40 -7.95 2.28
N MET A 206 15.72 -9.09 2.29
CA MET A 206 14.35 -9.21 2.76
C MET A 206 14.21 -10.37 3.75
N PHE A 207 13.65 -10.06 4.91
CA PHE A 207 13.24 -11.04 5.90
C PHE A 207 11.73 -11.22 5.85
N VAL A 208 11.28 -12.46 5.73
CA VAL A 208 9.86 -12.83 5.75
C VAL A 208 9.63 -13.78 6.92
N TRP A 209 8.81 -13.38 7.87
CA TRP A 209 8.41 -14.26 8.98
C TRP A 209 6.93 -14.06 9.27
N ARG A 210 6.27 -15.13 9.73
CA ARG A 210 4.81 -15.14 10.01
C ARG A 210 3.98 -14.68 8.80
N SER A 211 4.49 -14.89 7.59
CA SER A 211 3.89 -14.45 6.33
C SER A 211 4.23 -15.45 5.22
N ASN A 212 3.27 -15.73 4.36
CA ASN A 212 3.50 -16.44 3.10
C ASN A 212 3.35 -15.45 1.93
N LEU A 213 4.26 -14.46 1.87
CA LEU A 213 4.20 -13.35 0.93
C LEU A 213 4.02 -13.83 -0.52
N LEU A 214 4.86 -14.76 -0.96
CA LEU A 214 4.88 -15.24 -2.34
C LEU A 214 3.76 -16.23 -2.65
N GLY A 215 3.12 -16.84 -1.64
CA GLY A 215 2.04 -17.82 -1.84
C GLY A 215 0.66 -17.35 -1.37
N SER A 216 0.50 -16.10 -0.94
CA SER A 216 -0.77 -15.63 -0.39
C SER A 216 -1.00 -14.13 -0.62
N SER A 217 -0.19 -13.27 -0.01
CA SER A 217 -0.50 -11.83 0.01
C SER A 217 0.08 -11.04 -1.15
N GLY A 218 1.05 -11.57 -1.90
CA GLY A 218 1.71 -10.94 -3.04
C GLY A 218 0.80 -10.85 -4.27
N LYS A 219 0.17 -9.69 -4.48
CA LYS A 219 -0.62 -9.41 -5.68
C LYS A 219 0.36 -9.15 -6.81
N GLY A 220 0.09 -9.74 -7.98
CA GLY A 220 1.05 -9.73 -9.09
C GLY A 220 2.23 -10.69 -8.86
N HIS A 221 1.94 -11.93 -8.44
CA HIS A 221 2.93 -12.97 -8.12
C HIS A 221 4.07 -13.05 -9.15
N GLU A 222 3.74 -13.14 -10.43
CA GLU A 222 4.74 -13.26 -11.49
C GLU A 222 5.72 -12.06 -11.57
N TYR A 223 5.29 -10.88 -11.15
CA TYR A 223 6.15 -9.69 -11.08
C TYR A 223 7.12 -9.75 -9.90
N PHE A 224 6.73 -10.38 -8.78
CA PHE A 224 7.70 -10.70 -7.71
C PHE A 224 8.77 -11.64 -8.24
N LEU A 225 8.37 -12.74 -8.89
CA LEU A 225 9.31 -13.73 -9.43
C LEU A 225 10.28 -13.10 -10.43
N LYS A 226 9.78 -12.28 -11.35
CA LYS A 226 10.58 -11.58 -12.35
C LYS A 226 11.51 -10.53 -11.73
N HIS A 227 10.95 -9.49 -11.13
CA HIS A 227 11.70 -8.27 -10.81
C HIS A 227 12.39 -8.33 -9.46
N LEU A 228 11.77 -9.02 -8.49
CA LEU A 228 12.31 -9.09 -7.14
C LEU A 228 13.26 -10.29 -6.97
N LEU A 229 12.90 -11.46 -7.49
CA LEU A 229 13.67 -12.69 -7.32
C LEU A 229 14.58 -13.02 -8.52
N GLY A 230 14.23 -12.58 -9.74
CA GLY A 230 15.02 -12.90 -10.93
C GLY A 230 14.89 -14.35 -11.39
N THR A 231 13.75 -14.99 -11.10
CA THR A 231 13.47 -16.38 -11.50
C THR A 231 12.65 -16.45 -12.78
N THR A 232 12.43 -17.67 -13.28
CA THR A 232 11.40 -17.91 -14.29
C THR A 232 10.05 -17.38 -13.81
N HIS A 233 9.28 -16.82 -14.76
CA HIS A 233 8.02 -16.15 -14.47
C HIS A 233 7.02 -16.34 -15.62
N GLY A 234 5.74 -16.12 -15.31
CA GLY A 234 4.60 -16.23 -16.21
C GLY A 234 4.03 -14.91 -16.72
N VAL A 235 4.70 -13.76 -16.53
CA VAL A 235 4.25 -12.47 -17.08
C VAL A 235 4.01 -12.56 -18.59
N GLN A 236 2.76 -12.38 -19.02
CA GLN A 236 2.35 -12.44 -20.44
C GLN A 236 2.29 -11.07 -21.11
N GLY A 237 1.95 -10.04 -20.34
CA GLY A 237 1.82 -8.67 -20.83
C GLY A 237 3.17 -8.05 -21.14
N LYS A 238 3.19 -7.16 -22.13
CA LYS A 238 4.32 -6.25 -22.35
C LYS A 238 4.24 -5.11 -21.32
N ASP A 239 5.39 -4.58 -20.94
CA ASP A 239 5.41 -3.32 -20.19
C ASP A 239 4.87 -2.18 -21.07
N LEU A 240 4.73 -0.98 -20.50
CA LEU A 240 4.36 0.20 -21.26
C LEU A 240 5.21 0.26 -22.53
N GLY A 241 4.58 0.24 -23.71
CA GLY A 241 5.27 0.30 -24.99
C GLY A 241 5.99 1.63 -25.22
N LYS A 242 6.69 1.75 -26.37
CA LYS A 242 7.31 3.01 -26.80
C LYS A 242 6.30 4.13 -27.03
N ASP A 243 5.10 3.76 -27.47
CA ASP A 243 4.01 4.68 -27.79
C ASP A 243 3.07 4.95 -26.59
N GLU A 244 3.31 4.29 -25.45
CA GLU A 244 2.54 4.51 -24.22
C GLU A 244 3.22 5.59 -23.36
N ALA A 245 2.42 6.47 -22.77
CA ALA A 245 2.91 7.56 -21.93
C ALA A 245 3.69 7.00 -20.72
N LYS A 246 4.94 7.46 -20.59
CA LYS A 246 5.82 7.11 -19.47
C LYS A 246 5.54 7.99 -18.25
N PRO A 247 5.91 7.55 -17.03
CA PRO A 247 5.92 8.44 -15.87
C PRO A 247 6.79 9.68 -16.12
N THR A 248 6.48 10.74 -15.39
CA THR A 248 7.17 12.04 -15.47
C THR A 248 8.04 12.33 -14.25
N GLU A 249 7.76 11.68 -13.12
CA GLU A 249 8.50 11.83 -11.85
C GLU A 249 9.46 10.65 -11.60
N VAL A 250 9.39 9.61 -12.44
CA VAL A 250 10.19 8.39 -12.32
C VAL A 250 11.02 8.18 -13.58
N VAL A 251 12.30 7.91 -13.40
CA VAL A 251 13.21 7.55 -14.49
C VAL A 251 12.75 6.23 -15.13
N TRP A 252 12.55 6.25 -16.45
CA TRP A 252 12.25 5.05 -17.23
C TRP A 252 13.53 4.41 -17.76
N HIS A 253 13.75 3.14 -17.42
CA HIS A 253 14.79 2.30 -18.01
C HIS A 253 14.17 1.35 -19.03
N ASP A 254 14.68 1.31 -20.26
CA ASP A 254 14.14 0.48 -21.34
C ASP A 254 14.17 -1.02 -21.00
N GLN A 255 15.21 -1.45 -20.28
CA GLN A 255 15.26 -2.78 -19.69
C GLN A 255 15.01 -2.66 -18.20
N ALA A 256 13.92 -3.27 -17.76
CA ALA A 256 13.61 -3.36 -16.34
C ALA A 256 14.65 -4.24 -15.64
N PRO A 257 15.12 -3.88 -14.44
CA PRO A 257 15.92 -4.76 -13.61
C PRO A 257 15.14 -6.03 -13.21
N GLU A 258 15.87 -7.14 -13.13
CA GLU A 258 15.40 -8.43 -12.62
C GLU A 258 16.31 -8.88 -11.47
N GLY A 259 15.75 -9.62 -10.51
CA GLY A 259 16.52 -10.11 -9.34
C GLY A 259 17.05 -9.00 -8.43
N LYS A 260 16.20 -8.04 -8.03
CA LYS A 260 16.60 -6.93 -7.15
C LYS A 260 17.09 -7.38 -5.77
N LEU A 261 16.57 -8.49 -5.23
CA LEU A 261 17.03 -9.03 -3.95
C LEU A 261 18.34 -9.81 -4.12
N ASP A 262 19.30 -9.48 -3.27
CA ASP A 262 20.52 -10.27 -3.08
C ASP A 262 20.30 -11.42 -2.09
N LEU A 263 19.34 -11.28 -1.16
CA LEU A 263 19.04 -12.29 -0.15
C LEU A 263 17.57 -12.25 0.32
N LEU A 264 16.90 -13.38 0.23
CA LEU A 264 15.59 -13.65 0.82
C LEU A 264 15.70 -14.71 1.93
N VAL A 265 15.41 -14.31 3.16
CA VAL A 265 15.39 -15.19 4.34
C VAL A 265 13.95 -15.36 4.82
N THR A 266 13.51 -16.61 4.95
CA THR A 266 12.16 -16.92 5.46
C THR A 266 12.22 -17.75 6.75
N LEU A 267 11.43 -17.33 7.75
CA LEU A 267 11.22 -18.08 8.99
C LEU A 267 9.81 -18.68 8.98
N ASP A 268 9.72 -20.00 9.00
CA ASP A 268 8.45 -20.73 8.96
C ASP A 268 8.59 -22.11 9.62
N PHE A 269 7.50 -22.63 10.18
CA PHE A 269 7.45 -23.97 10.79
C PHE A 269 7.01 -25.04 9.78
N ARG A 270 6.61 -24.62 8.58
CA ARG A 270 6.31 -25.49 7.43
C ARG A 270 6.99 -24.96 6.17
N MET A 271 7.20 -25.83 5.19
CA MET A 271 7.73 -25.44 3.88
C MET A 271 6.64 -24.74 3.05
N SER A 272 6.44 -23.44 3.26
CA SER A 272 5.48 -22.63 2.50
C SER A 272 6.01 -22.27 1.11
N THR A 273 5.16 -21.73 0.23
CA THR A 273 5.59 -21.24 -1.09
C THR A 273 6.70 -20.22 -0.97
N THR A 274 6.65 -19.34 0.05
CA THR A 274 7.72 -18.36 0.25
C THR A 274 9.04 -19.04 0.62
N CYS A 275 9.02 -20.09 1.46
CA CYS A 275 10.20 -20.89 1.75
C CYS A 275 10.79 -21.56 0.50
N LEU A 276 9.95 -22.10 -0.39
CA LEU A 276 10.40 -22.76 -1.63
C LEU A 276 11.18 -21.82 -2.57
N TYR A 277 10.93 -20.52 -2.49
CA TYR A 277 11.62 -19.50 -3.28
C TYR A 277 12.69 -18.73 -2.49
N SER A 278 12.96 -19.08 -1.24
CA SER A 278 13.93 -18.37 -0.39
C SER A 278 15.33 -18.96 -0.51
N ASP A 279 16.34 -18.11 -0.37
CA ASP A 279 17.74 -18.55 -0.30
C ASP A 279 18.04 -19.27 1.02
N ILE A 280 17.46 -18.77 2.11
CA ILE A 280 17.62 -19.34 3.45
C ILE A 280 16.24 -19.55 4.07
N VAL A 281 16.01 -20.78 4.56
CA VAL A 281 14.83 -21.13 5.35
C VAL A 281 15.28 -21.47 6.76
N LEU A 282 14.74 -20.75 7.74
CA LEU A 282 15.03 -20.95 9.16
C LEU A 282 13.82 -21.62 9.82
N PRO A 283 13.98 -22.81 10.44
CA PRO A 283 12.89 -23.46 11.14
C PRO A 283 12.52 -22.66 12.39
N THR A 284 11.27 -22.27 12.51
CA THR A 284 10.74 -21.62 13.72
C THR A 284 9.87 -22.58 14.53
N ALA A 285 9.78 -22.35 15.84
CA ALA A 285 8.86 -23.07 16.71
C ALA A 285 7.40 -22.91 16.24
N THR A 286 6.59 -23.95 16.45
CA THR A 286 5.15 -23.86 16.24
C THR A 286 4.49 -23.02 17.34
N TRP A 287 3.17 -22.85 17.32
CA TRP A 287 2.48 -22.07 18.36
C TRP A 287 2.43 -22.75 19.73
N TYR A 288 2.83 -24.02 19.84
CA TYR A 288 2.80 -24.82 21.07
C TYR A 288 4.20 -25.11 21.64
N GLU A 289 5.24 -24.44 21.12
CA GLU A 289 6.67 -24.65 21.42
C GLU A 289 7.38 -23.31 21.58
#